data_AF-A0A507AL58-F1
#
_entry.id   AF-A0A507AL58-F1
#
_cell.length_a   1.000
_cell.length_b   1.000
_cell.length_c   1.000
_cell.angle_alpha   90.00
_cell.angle_beta   90.00
_cell.angle_gamma   90.00
#
_symmetry.space_group_name_H-M   'P 1'
#
loop_
_entity.id
_entity.type
_entity.pdbx_description
1 polymer ?
#
loop_
_entity_poly.entity_id
_entity_poly.type
_entity_poly.pdbx_seq_one_letter_code
_entity_poly.pdbx_strand_id
1 'polypeptide(L)'
;MSMSVSANVDVSAEVPVMTQMQTRMLKALRHPSYHELTLLFDELADELDANNTGPVVIPVNDMQNAVRIDQHCEMLKLLHQIPTDLCESIIRGTVAYDAKRGTNRPDAYSDDGPGTYVAGMSIDGRHGKFLSIAEISVLINDLTAYLDAYGIWQLPGGRWDPTIPGADRAADLIRAVDSQYGRPQADGSPRFVRNPAAAQKVRLLVENFRRRIDIGRDPTHNVWQTQSPLMVGCTSKTIGLRGREHDPAQGLGNTTYTWALTLCLIKRMGLVPSVTVRPVIRIWEREQLWRSKMLVTMLAQSLVTQQGFNVIQGGGLKTSHPTYMAHAKLVEARAYVCVRENYLRDNLAHTLDYIRNQQRFANCVQRLQGMLPPSLEATLDSAEITMVGLKIAVNEVVDAREQLHAEIARMEARLEELTAQRDHRRELYEVTLKVVNALTLDRLAHTPPPQLL
;
A
#
# COMPACT_ATOMS: atom_id res chain seq x y z
N MET A 1 1.07 -34.52 1.76
CA MET A 1 1.18 -33.04 1.70
C MET A 1 0.92 -32.61 0.26
N SER A 2 -0.25 -32.05 0.01
CA SER A 2 -0.64 -31.51 -1.30
C SER A 2 0.15 -30.24 -1.54
N MET A 3 1.18 -30.29 -2.39
CA MET A 3 1.79 -29.07 -2.94
C MET A 3 0.74 -28.42 -3.85
N SER A 4 0.01 -27.44 -3.32
CA SER A 4 -0.84 -26.60 -4.17
C SER A 4 0.09 -25.82 -5.10
N VAL A 5 -0.02 -26.08 -6.39
CA VAL A 5 0.56 -25.26 -7.44
C VAL A 5 -0.14 -23.90 -7.35
N SER A 6 0.42 -22.97 -6.56
CA SER A 6 -0.06 -21.59 -6.53
C SER A 6 0.36 -20.94 -7.85
N ALA A 7 -0.66 -20.60 -8.64
CA ALA A 7 -0.60 -19.78 -9.83
C ALA A 7 0.29 -18.54 -9.63
N ASN A 8 0.79 -18.00 -10.75
CA ASN A 8 1.37 -16.65 -10.76
C ASN A 8 0.49 -15.71 -9.94
N VAL A 9 1.13 -14.89 -9.11
CA VAL A 9 0.42 -13.87 -8.33
C VAL A 9 0.04 -12.76 -9.28
N ASP A 10 -0.99 -13.03 -10.07
CA ASP A 10 -1.46 -12.11 -11.08
C ASP A 10 -2.41 -11.12 -10.42
N VAL A 11 -2.20 -9.85 -10.75
CA VAL A 11 -3.08 -8.76 -10.32
C VAL A 11 -4.48 -9.04 -10.84
N SER A 12 -5.47 -8.97 -9.97
CA SER A 12 -6.87 -9.31 -10.26
C SER A 12 -7.81 -8.30 -9.63
N ALA A 13 -9.11 -8.40 -9.94
CA ALA A 13 -10.14 -7.62 -9.26
C ALA A 13 -10.13 -7.79 -7.73
N GLU A 14 -9.82 -8.99 -7.23
CA GLU A 14 -9.76 -9.26 -5.79
C GLU A 14 -8.45 -8.78 -5.13
N VAL A 15 -7.36 -8.75 -5.89
CA VAL A 15 -6.02 -8.31 -5.46
C VAL A 15 -5.48 -7.28 -6.48
N PRO A 16 -5.94 -6.02 -6.42
CA PRO A 16 -5.74 -5.04 -7.49
C PRO A 16 -4.38 -4.35 -7.48
N VAL A 17 -3.65 -4.39 -6.36
CA VAL A 17 -2.34 -3.73 -6.26
C VAL A 17 -1.28 -4.74 -5.87
N MET A 18 -0.34 -4.98 -6.77
CA MET A 18 0.84 -5.80 -6.51
C MET A 18 2.04 -5.10 -7.14
N THR A 19 2.97 -4.60 -6.32
CA THR A 19 4.21 -4.02 -6.86
C THR A 19 5.13 -5.11 -7.37
N GLN A 20 6.12 -4.70 -8.17
CA GLN A 20 7.20 -5.59 -8.57
C GLN A 20 7.93 -6.16 -7.35
N MET A 21 8.15 -5.34 -6.31
CA MET A 21 8.78 -5.81 -5.08
C MET A 21 7.92 -6.83 -4.33
N GLN A 22 6.61 -6.57 -4.14
CA GLN A 22 5.72 -7.56 -3.52
C GLN A 22 5.71 -8.87 -4.31
N THR A 23 5.67 -8.81 -5.64
CA THR A 23 5.76 -9.98 -6.52
C THR A 23 7.06 -10.76 -6.29
N ARG A 24 8.20 -10.06 -6.16
CA ARG A 24 9.50 -10.68 -5.88
C ARG A 24 9.57 -11.28 -4.49
N MET A 25 9.06 -10.60 -3.47
CA MET A 25 8.96 -11.14 -2.11
C MET A 25 8.11 -12.42 -2.09
N LEU A 26 6.98 -12.45 -2.80
CA LEU A 26 6.14 -13.66 -2.89
C LEU A 26 6.81 -14.79 -3.65
N LYS A 27 7.58 -14.48 -4.70
CA LYS A 27 8.40 -15.48 -5.39
C LYS A 27 9.46 -16.06 -4.45
N ALA A 28 10.11 -15.22 -3.64
CA ALA A 28 11.09 -15.64 -2.65
C ALA A 28 10.51 -16.55 -1.55
N LEU A 29 9.19 -16.47 -1.31
CA LEU A 29 8.46 -17.34 -0.38
C LEU A 29 7.95 -18.66 -0.99
N ARG A 30 8.17 -18.91 -2.29
CA ARG A 30 7.79 -20.19 -2.91
C ARG A 30 8.57 -21.38 -2.33
N HIS A 31 9.74 -21.11 -1.79
CA HIS A 31 10.52 -22.06 -1.02
C HIS A 31 10.21 -21.88 0.47
N PRO A 32 10.23 -22.95 1.29
CA PRO A 32 9.98 -22.85 2.73
C PRO A 32 11.09 -22.09 3.50
N SER A 33 12.06 -21.52 2.79
CA SER A 33 13.24 -20.82 3.29
C SER A 33 13.05 -19.32 3.14
N TYR A 34 13.47 -18.56 4.15
CA TYR A 34 13.50 -17.10 4.05
C TYR A 34 14.76 -16.56 3.36
N HIS A 35 15.72 -17.41 2.99
CA HIS A 35 17.00 -16.96 2.43
C HIS A 35 16.83 -15.97 1.27
N GLU A 36 16.02 -16.31 0.26
CA GLU A 36 15.81 -15.43 -0.89
C GLU A 36 15.14 -14.11 -0.51
N LEU A 37 14.21 -14.13 0.45
CA LEU A 37 13.55 -12.90 0.93
C LEU A 37 14.55 -11.98 1.63
N THR A 38 15.56 -12.54 2.29
CA THR A 38 16.59 -11.75 2.99
C THR A 38 17.54 -11.04 2.02
N LEU A 39 17.74 -11.61 0.83
CA LEU A 39 18.52 -10.96 -0.23
C LEU A 39 17.81 -9.73 -0.81
N LEU A 40 16.50 -9.57 -0.57
CA LEU A 40 15.72 -8.41 -1.02
C LEU A 40 15.76 -7.23 -0.03
N PHE A 41 16.44 -7.35 1.11
CA PHE A 41 16.41 -6.33 2.16
C PHE A 41 16.99 -4.98 1.72
N ASP A 42 18.09 -4.97 0.96
CA ASP A 42 18.69 -3.74 0.47
C ASP A 42 17.76 -3.05 -0.55
N GLU A 43 17.16 -3.84 -1.44
CA GLU A 43 16.22 -3.31 -2.43
C GLU A 43 14.92 -2.80 -1.79
N LEU A 44 14.45 -3.44 -0.71
CA LEU A 44 13.34 -2.92 0.10
C LEU A 44 13.71 -1.57 0.74
N ALA A 45 14.97 -1.38 1.16
CA ALA A 45 15.46 -0.11 1.67
C ALA A 45 15.50 0.98 0.59
N ASP A 46 15.88 0.61 -0.64
CA ASP A 46 15.91 1.50 -1.80
C ASP A 46 14.49 1.92 -2.20
N GLU A 47 13.54 0.97 -2.24
CA GLU A 47 12.14 1.24 -2.60
C GLU A 47 11.45 2.17 -1.58
N LEU A 48 11.83 2.12 -0.30
CA LEU A 48 11.34 3.08 0.70
C LEU A 48 11.72 4.52 0.33
N ASP A 49 12.92 4.74 -0.21
CA ASP A 49 13.38 6.08 -0.59
C ASP A 49 12.66 6.57 -1.84
N ALA A 50 12.59 5.71 -2.86
CA ALA A 50 11.95 6.03 -4.14
C ALA A 50 10.49 6.44 -3.96
N ASN A 51 9.74 5.72 -3.12
CA ASN A 51 8.33 6.04 -2.82
C ASN A 51 8.14 7.21 -1.85
N ASN A 52 9.23 7.75 -1.30
CA ASN A 52 9.21 8.85 -0.35
C ASN A 52 9.68 10.17 -0.97
N THR A 53 9.56 10.28 -2.29
CA THR A 53 9.84 11.47 -3.08
C THR A 53 8.53 12.24 -3.30
N GLY A 54 8.32 13.30 -2.53
CA GLY A 54 7.08 14.08 -2.61
C GLY A 54 7.03 15.27 -1.65
N PRO A 55 5.92 16.02 -1.60
CA PRO A 55 5.79 17.20 -0.75
C PRO A 55 5.81 16.87 0.74
N VAL A 56 5.57 15.60 1.09
CA VAL A 56 5.75 15.07 2.45
C VAL A 56 6.73 13.92 2.39
N VAL A 57 7.81 14.09 3.13
CA VAL A 57 8.84 13.09 3.37
C VAL A 57 8.60 12.49 4.75
N ILE A 58 8.37 11.18 4.81
CA ILE A 58 8.47 10.43 6.07
C ILE A 58 9.97 10.14 6.25
N PRO A 59 10.62 10.53 7.35
CA PRO A 59 12.01 10.15 7.56
C PRO A 59 12.05 8.61 7.60
N VAL A 60 12.73 7.94 6.66
CA VAL A 60 12.83 6.47 6.58
C VAL A 60 14.25 5.96 6.82
N ASN A 61 15.20 6.85 7.03
CA ASN A 61 16.63 6.55 7.24
C ASN A 61 16.84 5.48 8.31
N ASP A 62 16.05 5.51 9.37
CA ASP A 62 16.13 4.56 10.46
C ASP A 62 15.70 3.14 10.05
N MET A 63 14.69 3.02 9.18
CA MET A 63 14.27 1.74 8.59
C MET A 63 15.34 1.21 7.62
N GLN A 64 15.89 2.08 6.77
CA GLN A 64 16.95 1.73 5.82
C GLN A 64 18.22 1.27 6.54
N ASN A 65 18.63 2.02 7.56
CA ASN A 65 19.79 1.69 8.38
C ASN A 65 19.59 0.39 9.16
N ALA A 66 18.38 0.09 9.61
CA ALA A 66 18.10 -1.15 10.33
C ALA A 66 18.34 -2.39 9.48
N VAL A 67 18.13 -2.32 8.16
CA VAL A 67 18.44 -3.43 7.25
C VAL A 67 19.89 -3.38 6.77
N ARG A 68 20.48 -2.21 6.52
CA ARG A 68 21.84 -2.09 5.95
C ARG A 68 22.99 -2.20 6.97
N ILE A 69 22.84 -1.63 8.17
CA ILE A 69 23.96 -1.46 9.12
C ILE A 69 24.16 -2.69 10.04
N ASP A 70 23.10 -3.44 10.34
CA ASP A 70 23.13 -4.51 11.36
C ASP A 70 23.66 -5.86 10.84
N GLN A 71 24.35 -5.89 9.68
CA GLN A 71 24.69 -7.13 8.94
C GLN A 71 23.50 -8.11 8.84
N HIS A 72 22.28 -7.56 8.80
CA HIS A 72 20.99 -8.25 8.86
C HIS A 72 20.74 -9.14 10.09
N CYS A 73 21.69 -9.40 10.98
CA CYS A 73 21.58 -10.48 11.99
C CYS A 73 20.30 -10.44 12.82
N GLU A 74 19.91 -9.28 13.36
CA GLU A 74 18.69 -9.20 14.17
C GLU A 74 17.42 -9.20 13.30
N MET A 75 17.45 -8.52 12.17
CA MET A 75 16.34 -8.53 11.21
C MET A 75 16.05 -9.95 10.69
N LEU A 76 17.10 -10.76 10.51
CA LEU A 76 17.00 -12.18 10.17
C LEU A 76 16.32 -12.96 11.29
N LYS A 77 16.75 -12.80 12.54
CA LYS A 77 16.09 -13.47 13.68
C LYS A 77 14.60 -13.11 13.75
N LEU A 78 14.27 -11.84 13.51
CA LEU A 78 12.90 -11.35 13.54
C LEU A 78 12.07 -11.88 12.35
N LEU A 79 12.65 -11.95 11.15
CA LEU A 79 11.97 -12.51 9.97
C LEU A 79 11.63 -13.98 10.17
N HIS A 80 12.58 -14.77 10.68
CA HIS A 80 12.36 -16.20 10.90
C HIS A 80 11.30 -16.51 11.96
N GLN A 81 10.90 -15.53 12.79
CA GLN A 81 9.78 -15.72 13.71
C GLN A 81 8.42 -15.70 13.02
N ILE A 82 8.31 -15.09 11.84
CA ILE A 82 7.01 -14.90 11.17
C ILE A 82 6.59 -16.25 10.56
N PRO A 83 5.40 -16.79 10.87
CA PRO A 83 4.86 -17.94 10.14
C PRO A 83 4.78 -17.64 8.65
N THR A 84 5.21 -18.57 7.78
CA THR A 84 5.33 -18.34 6.33
C THR A 84 4.01 -17.88 5.70
N ASP A 85 2.90 -18.54 6.03
CA ASP A 85 1.58 -18.18 5.51
C ASP A 85 1.15 -16.78 5.96
N LEU A 86 1.50 -16.37 7.19
CA LEU A 86 1.23 -15.02 7.67
C LEU A 86 2.12 -13.99 6.96
N CYS A 87 3.38 -14.32 6.70
CA CYS A 87 4.29 -13.47 5.93
C CYS A 87 3.75 -13.24 4.51
N GLU A 88 3.25 -14.30 3.87
CA GLU A 88 2.58 -14.22 2.57
C GLU A 88 1.33 -13.33 2.63
N SER A 89 0.45 -13.51 3.62
CA SER A 89 -0.73 -12.66 3.80
C SER A 89 -0.37 -11.19 4.05
N ILE A 90 0.72 -10.92 4.76
CA ILE A 90 1.23 -9.56 5.01
C ILE A 90 1.69 -8.93 3.70
N ILE A 91 2.54 -9.62 2.93
CA ILE A 91 3.06 -9.11 1.65
C ILE A 91 1.93 -8.89 0.65
N ARG A 92 0.95 -9.80 0.60
CA ARG A 92 -0.23 -9.68 -0.28
C ARG A 92 -1.23 -8.62 0.17
N GLY A 93 -1.21 -8.18 1.43
CA GLY A 93 -2.25 -7.30 1.98
C GLY A 93 -3.57 -8.02 2.26
N THR A 94 -3.57 -9.35 2.43
CA THR A 94 -4.78 -10.19 2.56
C THR A 94 -5.04 -10.67 3.99
N VAL A 95 -4.33 -10.11 4.99
CA VAL A 95 -4.41 -10.52 6.40
C VAL A 95 -5.84 -10.66 6.93
N ALA A 96 -6.72 -9.68 6.66
CA ALA A 96 -8.11 -9.72 7.14
C ALA A 96 -8.92 -10.84 6.48
N TYR A 97 -8.72 -11.05 5.18
CA TYR A 97 -9.37 -12.12 4.42
C TYR A 97 -8.89 -13.49 4.89
N ASP A 98 -7.57 -13.72 4.91
CA ASP A 98 -6.99 -15.02 5.26
C ASP A 98 -7.29 -15.40 6.72
N ALA A 99 -7.37 -14.43 7.62
CA ALA A 99 -7.76 -14.66 9.01
C ALA A 99 -9.20 -15.21 9.17
N LYS A 100 -10.05 -15.07 8.15
CA LYS A 100 -11.45 -15.52 8.13
C LYS A 100 -11.65 -16.81 7.31
N ARG A 101 -10.60 -17.41 6.73
CA ARG A 101 -10.68 -18.62 5.85
C ARG A 101 -10.88 -19.96 6.59
N GLY A 102 -11.58 -19.97 7.72
CA GLY A 102 -11.91 -21.20 8.45
C GLY A 102 -10.66 -22.01 8.84
N THR A 103 -10.55 -23.24 8.34
CA THR A 103 -9.50 -24.20 8.70
C THR A 103 -8.11 -23.86 8.14
N ASN A 104 -8.02 -22.99 7.14
CA ASN A 104 -6.75 -22.60 6.49
C ASN A 104 -6.31 -21.20 6.92
N ARG A 105 -6.60 -20.83 8.17
CA ARG A 105 -6.21 -19.55 8.74
C ARG A 105 -4.69 -19.54 8.95
N PRO A 106 -3.97 -18.49 8.52
CA PRO A 106 -2.55 -18.37 8.80
C PRO A 106 -2.29 -18.41 10.31
N ASP A 107 -1.32 -19.21 10.69
CA ASP A 107 -0.81 -19.28 12.05
C ASP A 107 -0.36 -17.91 12.55
N ALA A 108 -0.45 -17.69 13.85
CA ALA A 108 0.12 -16.52 14.51
C ALA A 108 0.38 -16.81 15.98
N TYR A 109 1.28 -16.02 16.57
CA TYR A 109 1.48 -16.00 18.01
C TYR A 109 0.22 -15.59 18.79
N SER A 110 0.18 -15.93 20.08
CA SER A 110 -0.75 -15.31 21.03
C SER A 110 -0.51 -13.80 21.15
N ASP A 111 -1.58 -13.07 21.50
CA ASP A 111 -1.57 -11.62 21.63
C ASP A 111 -1.31 -11.11 23.07
N ASP A 112 -1.02 -12.02 24.00
CA ASP A 112 -0.93 -11.79 25.45
C ASP A 112 0.37 -11.11 25.96
N GLY A 113 1.16 -10.53 25.06
CA GLY A 113 2.47 -9.98 25.39
C GLY A 113 3.07 -9.14 24.28
N PRO A 114 4.33 -8.71 24.44
CA PRO A 114 4.86 -7.59 23.69
C PRO A 114 5.30 -7.99 22.29
N GLY A 115 5.22 -7.05 21.37
CA GLY A 115 5.71 -7.25 20.02
C GLY A 115 5.02 -6.39 18.97
N THR A 116 5.09 -6.88 17.74
CA THR A 116 4.58 -6.21 16.55
C THR A 116 3.41 -6.99 15.98
N TYR A 117 2.41 -6.25 15.51
CA TYR A 117 1.19 -6.79 14.93
C TYR A 117 0.84 -6.03 13.66
N VAL A 118 0.00 -6.68 12.86
CA VAL A 118 -0.58 -6.10 11.66
C VAL A 118 -2.10 -6.06 11.83
N ALA A 119 -2.72 -4.99 11.34
CA ALA A 119 -4.17 -4.83 11.30
C ALA A 119 -4.63 -4.67 9.85
N GLY A 120 -5.63 -5.48 9.47
CA GLY A 120 -6.33 -5.38 8.19
C GLY A 120 -7.78 -4.91 8.42
N MET A 121 -8.30 -4.19 7.43
CA MET A 121 -9.68 -3.71 7.43
C MET A 121 -10.54 -4.56 6.49
N SER A 122 -11.76 -4.84 6.89
CA SER A 122 -12.74 -5.61 6.11
C SER A 122 -14.13 -5.04 6.36
N ILE A 123 -15.13 -5.50 5.61
CA ILE A 123 -16.54 -5.17 5.88
C ILE A 123 -17.21 -6.37 6.52
N ASP A 124 -17.99 -6.11 7.57
CA ASP A 124 -18.76 -7.15 8.25
C ASP A 124 -19.74 -7.82 7.28
N GLY A 125 -19.92 -9.13 7.45
CA GLY A 125 -20.68 -9.96 6.50
C GLY A 125 -19.97 -10.29 5.18
N ARG A 126 -18.73 -9.82 4.93
CA ARG A 126 -17.98 -10.10 3.68
C ARG A 126 -16.80 -11.06 3.85
N HIS A 127 -16.78 -11.86 4.91
CA HIS A 127 -15.75 -12.88 5.15
C HIS A 127 -14.31 -12.35 5.05
N GLY A 128 -14.05 -11.16 5.58
CA GLY A 128 -12.72 -10.53 5.59
C GLY A 128 -12.37 -9.80 4.29
N LYS A 129 -13.27 -9.74 3.30
CA LYS A 129 -13.11 -8.89 2.12
C LYS A 129 -13.34 -7.41 2.46
N PHE A 130 -12.64 -6.56 1.71
CA PHE A 130 -12.66 -5.11 1.79
C PHE A 130 -13.72 -4.54 0.83
N LEU A 131 -13.48 -3.31 0.36
CA LEU A 131 -14.36 -2.56 -0.53
C LEU A 131 -14.27 -3.06 -1.98
N SER A 132 -15.33 -2.87 -2.76
CA SER A 132 -15.28 -2.95 -4.23
C SER A 132 -14.77 -1.65 -4.87
N ILE A 133 -14.54 -1.65 -6.19
CA ILE A 133 -14.20 -0.43 -6.92
C ILE A 133 -15.25 0.66 -6.72
N ALA A 134 -16.55 0.35 -6.86
CA ALA A 134 -17.62 1.34 -6.69
C ALA A 134 -17.56 2.01 -5.31
N GLU A 135 -17.32 1.22 -4.26
CA GLU A 135 -17.22 1.73 -2.89
C GLU A 135 -15.93 2.51 -2.64
N ILE A 136 -14.81 2.09 -3.25
CA ILE A 136 -13.55 2.84 -3.20
C ILE A 136 -13.70 4.20 -3.87
N SER A 137 -14.43 4.29 -4.98
CA SER A 137 -14.72 5.58 -5.64
C SER A 137 -15.51 6.52 -4.72
N VAL A 138 -16.52 6.00 -4.00
CA VAL A 138 -17.26 6.79 -3.01
C VAL A 138 -16.35 7.23 -1.87
N LEU A 139 -15.50 6.33 -1.33
CA LEU A 139 -14.54 6.65 -0.28
C LEU A 139 -13.55 7.74 -0.71
N ILE A 140 -13.06 7.70 -1.96
CA ILE A 140 -12.19 8.74 -2.52
C ILE A 140 -12.90 10.09 -2.53
N ASN A 141 -14.14 10.13 -3.02
CA ASN A 141 -14.92 11.37 -3.06
C ASN A 141 -15.14 11.94 -1.66
N ASP A 142 -15.47 11.10 -0.68
CA ASP A 142 -15.66 11.51 0.71
C ASP A 142 -14.35 11.98 1.37
N LEU A 143 -13.21 11.33 1.09
CA LEU A 143 -11.89 11.77 1.54
C LEU A 143 -11.52 13.14 0.95
N THR A 144 -11.78 13.34 -0.35
CA THR A 144 -11.56 14.63 -1.02
C THR A 144 -12.47 15.72 -0.45
N ALA A 145 -13.75 15.44 -0.25
CA ALA A 145 -14.68 16.39 0.35
C ALA A 145 -14.27 16.77 1.79
N TYR A 146 -13.78 15.81 2.58
CA TYR A 146 -13.23 16.08 3.92
C TYR A 146 -11.99 16.99 3.85
N LEU A 147 -11.09 16.78 2.88
CA LEU A 147 -9.93 17.63 2.65
C LEU A 147 -10.31 19.05 2.21
N ASP A 148 -11.32 19.20 1.36
CA ASP A 148 -11.82 20.50 0.92
C ASP A 148 -12.46 21.26 2.08
N ALA A 149 -13.25 20.56 2.91
CA ALA A 149 -13.81 21.12 4.14
C ALA A 149 -12.72 21.56 5.13
N TYR A 150 -11.65 20.78 5.27
CA TYR A 150 -10.47 21.19 6.03
C TYR A 150 -9.82 22.45 5.43
N GLY A 151 -9.73 22.55 4.10
CA GLY A 151 -9.22 23.74 3.43
C GLY A 151 -10.00 25.00 3.79
N ILE A 152 -11.34 24.92 3.79
CA ILE A 152 -12.23 26.02 4.21
C ILE A 152 -11.98 26.41 5.67
N TRP A 153 -11.89 25.43 6.57
CA TRP A 153 -11.59 25.67 8.00
C TRP A 153 -10.21 26.32 8.20
N GLN A 154 -9.23 25.99 7.36
CA GLN A 154 -7.87 26.49 7.48
C GLN A 154 -7.74 27.97 7.05
N LEU A 155 -8.49 28.42 6.04
CA LEU A 155 -8.39 29.77 5.45
C LEU A 155 -8.43 30.92 6.48
N PRO A 156 -9.37 30.97 7.44
CA PRO A 156 -9.42 32.04 8.45
C PRO A 156 -8.51 31.78 9.66
N GLY A 157 -7.47 30.96 9.51
CA GLY A 157 -6.53 30.64 10.59
C GLY A 157 -7.01 29.53 11.53
N GLY A 158 -7.77 28.55 11.04
CA GLY A 158 -8.20 27.38 11.81
C GLY A 158 -9.48 27.59 12.61
N ARG A 159 -10.47 28.26 12.03
CA ARG A 159 -11.80 28.47 12.62
C ARG A 159 -12.87 28.42 11.53
N TRP A 160 -14.12 28.20 11.92
CA TRP A 160 -15.23 28.32 10.98
C TRP A 160 -15.58 29.81 10.80
N ASP A 161 -15.58 30.27 9.55
CA ASP A 161 -16.00 31.62 9.19
C ASP A 161 -17.26 31.56 8.32
N PRO A 162 -18.43 31.99 8.83
CA PRO A 162 -19.70 31.89 8.10
C PRO A 162 -19.74 32.79 6.86
N THR A 163 -18.79 33.72 6.69
CA THR A 163 -18.69 34.54 5.48
C THR A 163 -18.09 33.78 4.29
N ILE A 164 -17.40 32.65 4.53
CA ILE A 164 -16.84 31.82 3.46
C ILE A 164 -17.96 30.95 2.86
N PRO A 165 -18.22 31.03 1.54
CA PRO A 165 -19.25 30.22 0.90
C PRO A 165 -19.08 28.72 1.18
N GLY A 166 -20.12 28.11 1.75
CA GLY A 166 -20.13 26.67 2.04
C GLY A 166 -19.50 26.27 3.37
N ALA A 167 -19.05 27.20 4.21
CA ALA A 167 -18.48 26.91 5.52
C ALA A 167 -19.39 26.05 6.42
N ASP A 168 -20.70 26.36 6.47
CA ASP A 168 -21.66 25.59 7.28
C ASP A 168 -21.74 24.13 6.81
N ARG A 169 -21.83 23.90 5.48
CA ARG A 169 -21.85 22.55 4.91
C ARG A 169 -20.55 21.79 5.17
N ALA A 170 -19.42 22.48 5.09
CA ALA A 170 -18.10 21.92 5.39
C ALA A 170 -17.97 21.52 6.89
N ALA A 171 -18.44 22.38 7.79
CA ALA A 171 -18.47 22.12 9.22
C ALA A 171 -19.38 20.92 9.56
N ASP A 172 -20.56 20.84 8.94
CA ASP A 172 -21.49 19.73 9.10
C ASP A 172 -20.91 18.42 8.58
N LEU A 173 -20.22 18.45 7.43
CA LEU A 173 -19.51 17.30 6.89
C LEU A 173 -18.47 16.77 7.89
N ILE A 174 -17.57 17.63 8.38
CA ILE A 174 -16.53 17.24 9.35
C ILE A 174 -17.18 16.69 10.62
N ARG A 175 -18.19 17.36 11.17
CA ARG A 175 -18.89 16.90 12.39
C ARG A 175 -19.52 15.52 12.17
N ALA A 176 -20.14 15.30 11.01
CA ALA A 176 -20.76 14.04 10.67
C ALA A 176 -19.74 12.90 10.50
N VAL A 177 -18.54 13.18 9.98
CA VAL A 177 -17.45 12.18 9.87
C VAL A 177 -16.81 11.89 11.23
N ASP A 178 -16.46 12.93 11.98
CA ASP A 178 -15.71 12.81 13.23
C ASP A 178 -16.49 12.17 14.38
N SER A 179 -17.82 12.18 14.28
CA SER A 179 -18.75 11.62 15.27
C SER A 179 -19.05 10.13 15.11
N GLN A 180 -18.62 9.48 14.02
CA GLN A 180 -18.99 8.07 13.75
C GLN A 180 -18.48 7.10 14.82
N TYR A 181 -17.22 7.25 15.23
CA TYR A 181 -16.57 6.40 16.24
C TYR A 181 -15.83 7.26 17.25
N GLY A 182 -16.53 8.20 17.87
CA GLY A 182 -15.97 9.03 18.93
C GLY A 182 -16.65 10.39 18.98
N ARG A 183 -16.04 11.31 19.72
CA ARG A 183 -16.60 12.65 19.88
C ARG A 183 -15.93 13.61 18.90
N PRO A 184 -16.70 14.46 18.20
CA PRO A 184 -16.12 15.57 17.46
C PRO A 184 -15.38 16.50 18.43
N GLN A 185 -14.48 17.34 17.90
CA GLN A 185 -13.81 18.34 18.75
C GLN A 185 -14.83 19.37 19.25
N ALA A 186 -14.64 19.83 20.49
CA ALA A 186 -15.56 20.78 21.12
C ALA A 186 -15.59 22.14 20.41
N ASP A 187 -14.46 22.55 19.81
CA ASP A 187 -14.31 23.75 19.01
C ASP A 187 -14.79 23.59 17.55
N GLY A 188 -15.30 22.41 17.20
CA GLY A 188 -15.73 22.08 15.84
C GLY A 188 -14.58 21.88 14.86
N SER A 189 -13.32 21.87 15.30
CA SER A 189 -12.17 21.64 14.41
C SER A 189 -12.13 20.18 13.90
N PRO A 190 -11.60 19.94 12.69
CA PRO A 190 -11.41 18.60 12.17
C PRO A 190 -10.51 17.75 13.07
N ARG A 191 -11.01 16.58 13.47
CA ARG A 191 -10.34 15.67 14.39
C ARG A 191 -9.08 15.07 13.77
N PHE A 192 -9.16 14.63 12.51
CA PHE A 192 -8.12 13.81 11.87
C PHE A 192 -7.09 14.60 11.08
N VAL A 193 -7.49 15.72 10.47
CA VAL A 193 -6.61 16.59 9.67
C VAL A 193 -6.56 17.96 10.34
N ARG A 194 -5.45 18.24 11.04
CA ARG A 194 -5.30 19.46 11.86
C ARG A 194 -4.24 20.42 11.34
N ASN A 195 -3.47 19.99 10.34
CA ASN A 195 -2.38 20.78 9.78
C ASN A 195 -2.10 20.34 8.33
N PRO A 196 -1.37 21.17 7.55
CA PRO A 196 -1.06 20.88 6.15
C PRO A 196 -0.34 19.55 5.93
N ALA A 197 0.56 19.16 6.83
CA ALA A 197 1.29 17.90 6.71
C ALA A 197 0.36 16.68 6.85
N ALA A 198 -0.62 16.75 7.77
CA ALA A 198 -1.65 15.73 7.91
C ALA A 198 -2.54 15.67 6.65
N ALA A 199 -2.92 16.83 6.10
CA ALA A 199 -3.73 16.91 4.89
C ALA A 199 -3.02 16.27 3.70
N GLN A 200 -1.73 16.56 3.52
CA GLN A 200 -0.94 15.98 2.44
C GLN A 200 -0.80 14.45 2.57
N LYS A 201 -0.68 13.92 3.78
CA LYS A 201 -0.69 12.46 4.02
C LYS A 201 -2.04 11.83 3.71
N VAL A 202 -3.15 12.52 3.94
CA VAL A 202 -4.48 12.05 3.51
C VAL A 202 -4.62 12.13 1.98
N ARG A 203 -4.01 13.11 1.30
CA ARG A 203 -3.94 13.11 -0.17
C ARG A 203 -3.18 11.90 -0.72
N LEU A 204 -2.06 11.53 -0.12
CA LEU A 204 -1.35 10.29 -0.47
C LEU A 204 -2.23 9.06 -0.27
N LEU A 205 -3.02 9.01 0.81
CA LEU A 205 -4.00 7.94 1.02
C LEU A 205 -5.07 7.89 -0.09
N VAL A 206 -5.52 9.05 -0.59
CA VAL A 206 -6.43 9.11 -1.75
C VAL A 206 -5.77 8.50 -2.99
N GLU A 207 -4.51 8.82 -3.28
CA GLU A 207 -3.79 8.20 -4.41
C GLU A 207 -3.62 6.68 -4.24
N ASN A 208 -3.42 6.22 -3.00
CA ASN A 208 -3.35 4.78 -2.70
C ASN A 208 -4.67 4.07 -3.03
N PHE A 209 -5.81 4.70 -2.74
CA PHE A 209 -7.12 4.16 -3.09
C PHE A 209 -7.37 4.24 -4.60
N ARG A 210 -6.95 5.30 -5.29
CA ARG A 210 -7.09 5.40 -6.76
C ARG A 210 -6.37 4.26 -7.49
N ARG A 211 -5.16 3.88 -7.05
CA ARG A 211 -4.42 2.75 -7.62
C ARG A 211 -5.13 1.40 -7.52
N ARG A 212 -6.16 1.29 -6.65
CA ARG A 212 -6.99 0.07 -6.50
C ARG A 212 -8.17 0.03 -7.46
N ILE A 213 -8.39 1.09 -8.24
CA ILE A 213 -9.45 1.17 -9.25
C ILE A 213 -8.84 0.78 -10.59
N ASP A 214 -9.21 -0.41 -11.06
CA ASP A 214 -8.89 -0.89 -12.41
C ASP A 214 -10.14 -1.47 -13.07
N ILE A 215 -10.79 -0.62 -13.86
CA ILE A 215 -12.04 -0.95 -14.57
C ILE A 215 -11.82 -2.07 -15.58
N GLY A 216 -10.61 -2.20 -16.14
CA GLY A 216 -10.29 -3.27 -17.07
C GLY A 216 -10.33 -4.66 -16.42
N ARG A 217 -10.02 -4.73 -15.11
CA ARG A 217 -10.03 -5.98 -14.33
C ARG A 217 -11.36 -6.28 -13.63
N ASP A 218 -12.15 -5.26 -13.31
CA ASP A 218 -13.52 -5.41 -12.81
C ASP A 218 -14.47 -4.44 -13.52
N PRO A 219 -14.99 -4.79 -14.71
CA PRO A 219 -15.93 -3.94 -15.44
C PRO A 219 -17.27 -3.74 -14.73
N THR A 220 -17.58 -4.57 -13.73
CA THR A 220 -18.83 -4.47 -12.97
C THR A 220 -18.73 -3.51 -11.80
N HIS A 221 -17.50 -3.16 -11.39
CA HIS A 221 -17.16 -2.38 -10.21
C HIS A 221 -17.64 -2.98 -8.86
N ASN A 222 -18.10 -4.23 -8.87
CA ASN A 222 -18.79 -4.86 -7.74
C ASN A 222 -17.99 -5.99 -7.08
N VAL A 223 -16.79 -6.30 -7.56
CA VAL A 223 -15.96 -7.33 -6.94
C VAL A 223 -15.33 -6.78 -5.66
N TRP A 224 -15.65 -7.42 -4.52
CA TRP A 224 -15.02 -7.08 -3.25
C TRP A 224 -13.58 -7.57 -3.19
N GLN A 225 -12.67 -6.68 -2.82
CA GLN A 225 -11.25 -6.99 -2.77
C GLN A 225 -10.92 -7.89 -1.57
N THR A 226 -10.16 -8.96 -1.76
CA THR A 226 -9.57 -9.73 -0.65
C THR A 226 -8.37 -9.01 -0.05
N GLN A 227 -7.75 -8.12 -0.83
CA GLN A 227 -6.68 -7.25 -0.39
C GLN A 227 -7.22 -5.97 0.27
N SER A 228 -6.56 -5.52 1.34
CA SER A 228 -6.81 -4.22 1.99
C SER A 228 -5.48 -3.51 2.29
N PRO A 229 -5.44 -2.17 2.34
CA PRO A 229 -4.30 -1.47 2.93
C PRO A 229 -4.08 -1.95 4.37
N LEU A 230 -2.81 -2.14 4.76
CA LEU A 230 -2.47 -2.63 6.10
C LEU A 230 -1.98 -1.50 7.00
N MET A 231 -2.14 -1.70 8.31
CA MET A 231 -1.54 -0.88 9.34
C MET A 231 -0.67 -1.74 10.26
N VAL A 232 0.55 -1.30 10.51
CA VAL A 232 1.51 -2.00 11.38
C VAL A 232 1.69 -1.24 12.68
N GLY A 233 1.46 -1.93 13.80
CA GLY A 233 1.62 -1.38 15.14
C GLY A 233 2.55 -2.24 15.99
N CYS A 234 3.00 -1.67 17.10
CA CYS A 234 3.78 -2.42 18.09
C CYS A 234 3.45 -1.95 19.51
N THR A 235 3.80 -2.76 20.49
CA THR A 235 3.56 -2.46 21.90
C THR A 235 4.58 -3.17 22.80
N SER A 236 5.01 -2.46 23.84
CA SER A 236 5.86 -2.97 24.92
C SER A 236 5.08 -3.73 25.99
N LYS A 237 3.75 -3.73 25.93
CA LYS A 237 2.86 -4.40 26.90
C LYS A 237 2.31 -5.69 26.30
N THR A 238 1.13 -5.61 25.71
CA THR A 238 0.40 -6.76 25.16
C THR A 238 -0.23 -6.37 23.83
N ILE A 239 0.00 -7.16 22.79
CA ILE A 239 -0.55 -6.95 21.45
C ILE A 239 -2.08 -6.88 21.49
N GLY A 240 -2.75 -7.74 22.25
CA GLY A 240 -4.22 -7.79 22.32
C GLY A 240 -4.82 -6.48 22.83
N LEU A 241 -4.30 -5.93 23.94
CA LEU A 241 -4.79 -4.65 24.48
C LEU A 241 -4.59 -3.50 23.48
N ARG A 242 -3.41 -3.41 22.85
CA ARG A 242 -3.10 -2.36 21.88
C ARG A 242 -3.92 -2.54 20.59
N GLY A 243 -4.10 -3.77 20.14
CA GLY A 243 -4.89 -4.14 18.98
C GLY A 243 -6.34 -3.64 19.08
N ARG A 244 -6.94 -3.73 20.27
CA ARG A 244 -8.31 -3.24 20.51
C ARG A 244 -8.45 -1.74 20.27
N GLU A 245 -7.41 -0.93 20.47
CA GLU A 245 -7.48 0.52 20.24
C GLU A 245 -7.69 0.91 18.76
N HIS A 246 -7.54 -0.06 17.84
CA HIS A 246 -7.83 0.10 16.42
C HIS A 246 -9.27 -0.27 16.06
N ASP A 247 -10.00 -0.88 16.99
CA ASP A 247 -11.40 -1.26 16.83
C ASP A 247 -12.31 -0.02 16.93
N PRO A 248 -13.29 0.14 16.02
CA PRO A 248 -14.27 1.22 16.08
C PRO A 248 -14.97 1.36 17.45
N ALA A 249 -15.20 0.25 18.17
CA ALA A 249 -15.82 0.25 19.50
C ALA A 249 -14.98 0.97 20.57
N GLN A 250 -13.68 1.16 20.36
CA GLN A 250 -12.80 1.89 21.28
C GLN A 250 -12.71 3.39 20.97
N GLY A 251 -13.48 3.87 19.98
CA GLY A 251 -13.56 5.29 19.66
C GLY A 251 -12.32 5.86 18.94
N LEU A 252 -11.38 5.02 18.50
CA LEU A 252 -10.28 5.37 17.58
C LEU A 252 -9.42 6.57 18.01
N GLY A 253 -9.31 6.84 19.31
CA GLY A 253 -8.53 7.97 19.84
C GLY A 253 -7.02 7.72 19.84
N ASN A 254 -6.60 6.46 19.91
CA ASN A 254 -5.19 6.06 20.07
C ASN A 254 -4.67 5.24 18.88
N THR A 255 -5.11 5.59 17.67
CA THR A 255 -4.70 4.95 16.41
C THR A 255 -4.18 5.99 15.41
N THR A 256 -3.63 5.53 14.29
CA THR A 256 -3.22 6.41 13.20
C THR A 256 -4.45 7.12 12.61
N TYR A 257 -4.39 8.43 12.41
CA TYR A 257 -5.55 9.22 11.98
C TYR A 257 -6.06 8.88 10.57
N THR A 258 -5.19 8.42 9.65
CA THR A 258 -5.59 7.91 8.32
C THR A 258 -6.45 6.65 8.44
N TRP A 259 -6.06 5.72 9.32
CA TRP A 259 -6.86 4.54 9.66
C TRP A 259 -8.22 4.92 10.24
N ALA A 260 -8.22 5.83 11.23
CA ALA A 260 -9.46 6.25 11.89
C ALA A 260 -10.42 6.99 10.94
N LEU A 261 -9.89 7.91 10.13
CA LEU A 261 -10.66 8.65 9.14
C LEU A 261 -11.32 7.69 8.14
N THR A 262 -10.57 6.71 7.61
CA THR A 262 -11.13 5.71 6.68
C THR A 262 -12.25 4.89 7.32
N LEU A 263 -12.09 4.43 8.57
CA LEU A 263 -13.16 3.71 9.28
C LEU A 263 -14.43 4.57 9.43
N CYS A 264 -14.29 5.84 9.83
CA CYS A 264 -15.41 6.75 9.96
C CYS A 264 -16.13 6.98 8.63
N LEU A 265 -15.38 7.18 7.53
CA LEU A 265 -15.97 7.36 6.20
C LEU A 265 -16.69 6.10 5.71
N ILE A 266 -16.11 4.92 5.87
CA ILE A 266 -16.78 3.64 5.54
C ILE A 266 -18.08 3.50 6.33
N LYS A 267 -18.10 3.90 7.61
CA LYS A 267 -19.33 3.89 8.40
C LYS A 267 -20.38 4.87 7.87
N ARG A 268 -19.96 6.08 7.47
CA ARG A 268 -20.82 7.10 6.86
C ARG A 268 -21.42 6.63 5.52
N MET A 269 -20.69 5.81 4.76
CA MET A 269 -21.20 5.15 3.54
C MET A 269 -22.30 4.10 3.83
N GLY A 270 -22.65 3.87 5.10
CA GLY A 270 -23.65 2.87 5.50
C GLY A 270 -23.08 1.45 5.69
N LEU A 271 -21.77 1.27 5.58
CA LEU A 271 -21.10 -0.01 5.78
C LEU A 271 -20.70 -0.21 7.25
N VAL A 272 -20.42 -1.46 7.63
CA VAL A 272 -19.93 -1.80 8.98
C VAL A 272 -18.49 -2.29 8.85
N PRO A 273 -17.49 -1.42 9.06
CA PRO A 273 -16.11 -1.85 9.00
C PRO A 273 -15.76 -2.75 10.19
N SER A 274 -15.00 -3.80 9.91
CA SER A 274 -14.45 -4.75 10.89
C SER A 274 -12.93 -4.74 10.82
N VAL A 275 -12.28 -4.82 11.98
CA VAL A 275 -10.83 -4.78 12.12
C VAL A 275 -10.31 -6.15 12.53
N THR A 276 -9.32 -6.66 11.81
CA THR A 276 -8.64 -7.91 12.15
C THR A 276 -7.19 -7.63 12.52
N VAL A 277 -6.83 -7.88 13.78
CA VAL A 277 -5.46 -7.75 14.28
C VAL A 277 -4.81 -9.12 14.38
N ARG A 278 -3.60 -9.27 13.84
CA ARG A 278 -2.79 -10.48 13.96
C ARG A 278 -1.42 -10.18 14.59
N PRO A 279 -1.05 -10.85 15.70
CA PRO A 279 0.32 -10.85 16.20
C PRO A 279 1.27 -11.39 15.14
N VAL A 280 2.37 -10.68 14.85
CA VAL A 280 3.33 -11.08 13.81
C VAL A 280 4.64 -11.54 14.42
N ILE A 281 5.18 -10.74 15.34
CA ILE A 281 6.44 -11.00 16.03
C ILE A 281 6.24 -10.77 17.52
N ARG A 282 6.77 -11.68 18.34
CA ARG A 282 6.87 -11.53 19.79
C ARG A 282 8.30 -11.18 20.16
N ILE A 283 8.48 -10.08 20.86
CA ILE A 283 9.82 -9.63 21.24
C ILE A 283 10.22 -10.17 22.60
N TRP A 284 11.49 -10.53 22.75
CA TRP A 284 12.09 -10.92 24.03
C TRP A 284 13.34 -10.11 24.37
N GLU A 285 13.80 -9.24 23.47
CA GLU A 285 14.81 -8.22 23.71
C GLU A 285 14.18 -6.83 23.49
N ARG A 286 14.64 -5.82 24.22
CA ARG A 286 14.01 -4.48 24.20
C ARG A 286 14.19 -3.80 22.84
N GLU A 287 15.36 -4.00 22.26
CA GLU A 287 15.80 -3.44 20.99
C GLU A 287 15.01 -4.02 19.80
N GLN A 288 14.45 -5.22 19.97
CA GLN A 288 13.63 -5.86 18.95
C GLN A 288 12.29 -5.13 18.71
N LEU A 289 11.79 -4.32 19.66
CA LEU A 289 10.47 -3.69 19.50
C LEU A 289 10.41 -2.77 18.28
N TRP A 290 11.39 -1.89 18.13
CA TRP A 290 11.42 -0.97 17.02
C TRP A 290 11.86 -1.66 15.73
N ARG A 291 12.85 -2.57 15.80
CA ARG A 291 13.32 -3.37 14.64
C ARG A 291 12.21 -4.22 14.04
N SER A 292 11.43 -4.92 14.87
CA SER A 292 10.29 -5.73 14.41
C SER A 292 9.22 -4.88 13.75
N LYS A 293 8.91 -3.68 14.30
CA LYS A 293 7.98 -2.76 13.65
C LYS A 293 8.50 -2.33 12.28
N MET A 294 9.77 -1.98 12.16
CA MET A 294 10.38 -1.61 10.87
C MET A 294 10.27 -2.75 9.86
N LEU A 295 10.69 -3.96 10.24
CA LEU A 295 10.61 -5.15 9.39
C LEU A 295 9.20 -5.37 8.84
N VAL A 296 8.21 -5.46 9.74
CA VAL A 296 6.83 -5.72 9.34
C VAL A 296 6.25 -4.55 8.54
N THR A 297 6.65 -3.31 8.83
CA THR A 297 6.23 -2.13 8.04
C THR A 297 6.71 -2.23 6.60
N MET A 298 7.96 -2.67 6.36
CA MET A 298 8.53 -2.87 5.02
C MET A 298 7.85 -4.02 4.28
N LEU A 299 7.72 -5.19 4.93
CA LEU A 299 7.06 -6.36 4.33
C LEU A 299 5.62 -6.05 3.94
N ALA A 300 4.90 -5.30 4.77
CA ALA A 300 3.51 -4.91 4.52
C ALA A 300 3.37 -3.71 3.56
N GLN A 301 4.47 -3.04 3.20
CA GLN A 301 4.47 -1.72 2.55
C GLN A 301 3.46 -0.74 3.18
N SER A 302 3.40 -0.75 4.52
CA SER A 302 2.27 -0.17 5.25
C SER A 302 2.31 1.36 5.40
N LEU A 303 3.36 2.03 4.91
CA LEU A 303 3.42 3.49 4.92
C LEU A 303 2.38 4.10 3.98
N VAL A 304 1.88 5.29 4.32
CA VAL A 304 0.93 6.02 3.46
C VAL A 304 1.57 6.54 2.17
N THR A 305 2.90 6.71 2.15
CA THR A 305 3.68 6.97 0.93
C THR A 305 3.79 5.73 0.03
N GLN A 306 3.55 4.54 0.59
CA GLN A 306 3.51 3.28 -0.14
C GLN A 306 2.06 2.87 -0.37
N GLN A 307 1.51 1.90 0.36
CA GLN A 307 0.16 1.38 0.09
C GLN A 307 -0.70 1.17 1.35
N GLY A 308 -0.23 1.61 2.51
CA GLY A 308 -0.90 1.36 3.78
C GLY A 308 -1.36 2.62 4.50
N PHE A 309 -1.54 2.50 5.81
CA PHE A 309 -2.07 3.56 6.66
C PHE A 309 -1.02 4.26 7.54
N ASN A 310 0.19 3.71 7.72
CA ASN A 310 1.19 4.27 8.62
C ASN A 310 1.69 5.65 8.15
N VAL A 311 1.50 6.67 8.98
CA VAL A 311 1.89 8.08 8.70
C VAL A 311 3.25 8.47 9.30
N ILE A 312 3.87 7.53 10.00
CA ILE A 312 5.19 7.63 10.63
C ILE A 312 5.95 6.34 10.35
N GLN A 313 7.27 6.45 10.23
CA GLN A 313 8.13 5.29 10.06
C GLN A 313 8.05 4.31 11.24
N GLY A 314 8.42 3.05 10.97
CA GLY A 314 8.73 2.10 12.02
C GLY A 314 9.86 2.63 12.90
N GLY A 315 9.75 2.47 14.23
CA GLY A 315 10.82 2.82 15.16
C GLY A 315 11.03 4.29 15.52
N GLY A 316 10.12 5.21 15.14
CA GLY A 316 10.14 6.60 15.66
C GLY A 316 10.04 6.75 17.20
N LEU A 317 9.90 5.63 17.93
CA LEU A 317 9.94 5.52 19.39
C LEU A 317 11.34 5.23 19.96
N LYS A 318 12.42 5.28 19.16
CA LYS A 318 13.80 5.05 19.66
C LYS A 318 14.13 5.90 20.89
N THR A 319 13.61 7.12 20.96
CA THR A 319 13.87 8.09 22.04
C THR A 319 12.95 7.91 23.26
N SER A 320 11.76 7.36 23.06
CA SER A 320 10.91 6.87 24.15
C SER A 320 11.40 5.46 24.51
N HIS A 321 12.55 5.38 25.19
CA HIS A 321 12.98 4.14 25.80
C HIS A 321 11.78 3.50 26.49
N PRO A 322 11.43 2.24 26.19
CA PRO A 322 10.42 1.54 26.97
C PRO A 322 11.06 1.23 28.32
N THR A 323 11.16 2.25 29.18
CA THR A 323 11.70 2.21 30.54
C THR A 323 10.94 1.22 31.42
N TYR A 324 9.80 0.69 30.95
CA TYR A 324 8.91 -0.18 31.69
C TYR A 324 8.54 -1.49 30.95
N MET A 325 9.45 -2.06 30.16
CA MET A 325 9.31 -3.50 29.83
C MET A 325 9.80 -4.34 31.00
N ALA A 326 8.85 -4.94 31.72
CA ALA A 326 9.14 -5.87 32.81
C ALA A 326 9.97 -7.04 32.30
N HIS A 327 11.15 -7.27 32.90
CA HIS A 327 12.06 -8.34 32.49
C HIS A 327 11.38 -9.71 32.46
N ALA A 328 10.50 -9.98 33.44
CA ALA A 328 9.70 -11.21 33.49
C ALA A 328 8.87 -11.45 32.20
N LYS A 329 8.31 -10.39 31.60
CA LYS A 329 7.54 -10.51 30.34
C LYS A 329 8.41 -10.82 29.14
N LEU A 330 9.65 -10.34 29.14
CA LEU A 330 10.62 -10.67 28.09
C LEU A 330 11.10 -12.12 28.21
N VAL A 331 11.33 -12.61 29.44
CA VAL A 331 11.69 -14.02 29.70
C VAL A 331 10.55 -14.96 29.29
N GLU A 332 9.31 -14.62 29.64
CA GLU A 332 8.12 -15.36 29.21
C GLU A 332 7.99 -15.40 27.68
N ALA A 333 8.17 -14.24 27.01
CA ALA A 333 8.15 -14.17 25.56
C ALA A 333 9.28 -14.99 24.92
N ARG A 334 10.49 -15.01 25.50
CA ARG A 334 11.59 -15.85 25.02
C ARG A 334 11.25 -17.33 25.09
N ALA A 335 10.73 -17.78 26.23
CA ALA A 335 10.31 -19.17 26.38
C ALA A 335 9.18 -19.52 25.40
N TYR A 336 8.24 -18.60 25.19
CA TYR A 336 7.16 -18.79 24.23
C TYR A 336 7.69 -18.97 22.80
N VAL A 337 8.55 -18.07 22.32
CA VAL A 337 9.05 -18.12 20.93
C VAL A 337 10.09 -19.23 20.71
N CYS A 338 10.97 -19.49 21.68
CA CYS A 338 12.06 -20.47 21.50
C CYS A 338 11.67 -21.90 21.86
N VAL A 339 10.63 -22.12 22.68
CA VAL A 339 10.29 -23.44 23.23
C VAL A 339 8.88 -23.88 22.88
N ARG A 340 7.88 -22.99 23.00
CA ARG A 340 6.46 -23.36 22.84
C ARG A 340 6.01 -23.33 21.39
N GLU A 341 6.43 -22.32 20.65
CA GLU A 341 6.12 -22.16 19.23
C GLU A 341 7.29 -22.64 18.38
N ASN A 342 6.99 -23.22 17.21
CA ASN A 342 7.99 -23.84 16.37
C ASN A 342 8.44 -22.97 15.18
N TYR A 343 7.74 -21.87 14.88
CA TYR A 343 7.97 -21.07 13.65
C TYR A 343 9.44 -20.65 13.50
N LEU A 344 10.04 -20.08 14.55
CA LEU A 344 11.46 -19.68 14.52
C LEU A 344 12.38 -20.85 14.20
N ARG A 345 12.20 -21.99 14.88
CA ARG A 345 13.04 -23.18 14.71
C ARG A 345 12.86 -23.76 13.31
N ASP A 346 11.63 -23.93 12.88
CA ASP A 346 11.29 -24.61 11.62
C ASP A 346 11.73 -23.75 10.43
N ASN A 347 11.49 -22.44 10.47
CA ASN A 347 11.96 -21.51 9.44
C ASN A 347 13.49 -21.47 9.37
N LEU A 348 14.19 -21.46 10.52
CA LEU A 348 15.66 -21.52 10.53
C LEU A 348 16.18 -22.83 9.95
N ALA A 349 15.56 -23.97 10.29
CA ALA A 349 15.92 -25.27 9.75
C ALA A 349 15.75 -25.29 8.22
N HIS A 350 14.60 -24.82 7.71
CA HIS A 350 14.36 -24.73 6.27
C HIS A 350 15.36 -23.82 5.56
N THR A 351 15.69 -22.66 6.14
CA THR A 351 16.69 -21.75 5.59
C THR A 351 18.08 -22.40 5.56
N LEU A 352 18.51 -23.07 6.63
CA LEU A 352 19.81 -23.75 6.68
C LEU A 352 19.90 -24.89 5.68
N ASP A 353 18.84 -25.68 5.54
CA ASP A 353 18.80 -26.79 4.59
C ASP A 353 18.79 -26.29 3.14
N TYR A 354 18.07 -25.20 2.86
CA TYR A 354 18.13 -24.54 1.55
C TYR A 354 19.55 -24.07 1.22
N ILE A 355 20.23 -23.39 2.15
CA ILE A 355 21.61 -22.91 1.95
C ILE A 355 22.57 -24.08 1.71
N ARG A 356 22.46 -25.17 2.49
CA ARG A 356 23.29 -26.38 2.31
C ARG A 356 23.05 -27.01 0.94
N ASN A 357 21.80 -27.06 0.47
CA ASN A 357 21.46 -27.60 -0.83
C ASN A 357 22.03 -26.73 -1.97
N GLN A 358 21.95 -25.40 -1.84
CA GLN A 358 22.57 -24.46 -2.79
C GLN A 358 24.09 -24.62 -2.83
N GLN A 359 24.74 -24.76 -1.67
CA GLN A 359 26.19 -25.00 -1.61
C GLN A 359 26.59 -26.33 -2.27
N ARG A 360 25.82 -27.40 -2.04
CA ARG A 360 26.05 -28.69 -2.70
C ARG A 360 25.90 -28.57 -4.21
N PHE A 361 24.85 -27.90 -4.67
CA PHE A 361 24.62 -27.65 -6.09
C PHE A 361 25.79 -26.87 -6.71
N ALA A 362 26.21 -25.77 -6.10
CA ALA A 362 27.35 -24.97 -6.56
C ALA A 362 28.64 -25.80 -6.64
N ASN A 363 28.93 -26.60 -5.60
CA ASN A 363 30.09 -27.50 -5.59
C ASN A 363 30.01 -28.59 -6.69
N CYS A 364 28.82 -29.12 -6.97
CA CYS A 364 28.60 -30.07 -8.06
C CYS A 364 28.83 -29.41 -9.42
N VAL A 365 28.32 -28.21 -9.65
CA VAL A 365 28.55 -27.45 -10.89
C VAL A 365 30.04 -27.16 -11.09
N GLN A 366 30.74 -26.71 -10.05
CA GLN A 366 32.17 -26.43 -10.11
C GLN A 366 33.00 -27.69 -10.41
N ARG A 367 32.62 -28.84 -9.84
CA ARG A 367 33.25 -30.13 -10.16
C ARG A 367 32.99 -30.56 -11.60
N LEU A 368 31.77 -30.39 -12.09
CA LEU A 368 31.43 -30.70 -13.48
C LEU A 368 32.22 -29.82 -14.43
N GLN A 369 32.34 -28.51 -14.17
CA GLN A 369 33.18 -27.59 -14.94
C GLN A 369 34.63 -28.08 -15.03
N GLY A 370 35.24 -28.48 -13.90
CA GLY A 370 36.60 -29.05 -13.91
C GLY A 370 36.74 -30.41 -14.59
N MET A 371 35.64 -31.09 -14.94
CA MET A 371 35.61 -32.34 -15.69
C MET A 371 35.24 -32.14 -17.17
N LEU A 372 34.85 -30.93 -17.57
CA LEU A 372 34.53 -30.64 -18.95
C LEU A 372 35.80 -30.67 -19.80
N PRO A 373 35.77 -31.31 -20.99
CA PRO A 373 36.86 -31.16 -21.93
C PRO A 373 37.01 -29.67 -22.31
N PRO A 374 38.22 -29.16 -22.54
CA PRO A 374 38.46 -27.75 -22.90
C PRO A 374 37.62 -27.27 -24.10
N SER A 375 37.24 -28.18 -25.00
CA SER A 375 36.35 -27.90 -26.13
C SER A 375 34.91 -27.59 -25.72
N LEU A 376 34.40 -28.19 -24.63
CA LEU A 376 33.07 -27.91 -24.10
C LEU A 376 33.07 -26.67 -23.21
N GLU A 377 34.17 -26.42 -22.50
CA GLU A 377 34.37 -25.20 -21.70
C GLU A 377 34.37 -23.96 -22.60
N ALA A 378 35.13 -23.99 -23.71
CA ALA A 378 35.08 -22.94 -24.73
C ALA A 378 33.68 -22.78 -25.37
N THR A 379 32.90 -23.86 -25.47
CA THR A 379 31.52 -23.80 -25.99
C THR A 379 30.57 -23.18 -24.95
N LEU A 380 30.76 -23.46 -23.66
CA LEU A 380 30.00 -22.85 -22.58
C LEU A 380 30.33 -21.38 -22.38
N ASP A 381 31.61 -21.01 -22.41
CA ASP A 381 32.03 -19.60 -22.39
C ASP A 381 31.43 -18.84 -23.58
N SER A 382 31.46 -19.45 -24.77
CA SER A 382 30.82 -18.89 -25.96
C SER A 382 29.30 -18.77 -25.79
N ALA A 383 28.64 -19.76 -25.19
CA ALA A 383 27.21 -19.73 -24.90
C ALA A 383 26.87 -18.67 -23.84
N GLU A 384 27.69 -18.49 -22.80
CA GLU A 384 27.50 -17.52 -21.73
C GLU A 384 27.69 -16.09 -22.24
N ILE A 385 28.72 -15.85 -23.07
CA ILE A 385 28.90 -14.59 -23.82
C ILE A 385 27.69 -14.32 -24.71
N THR A 386 27.19 -15.34 -25.41
CA THR A 386 25.99 -15.22 -26.25
C THR A 386 24.75 -14.91 -25.41
N MET A 387 24.62 -15.52 -24.24
CA MET A 387 23.52 -15.27 -23.30
C MET A 387 23.55 -13.86 -22.73
N VAL A 388 24.74 -13.36 -22.37
CA VAL A 388 24.95 -11.96 -21.95
C VAL A 388 24.60 -11.01 -23.09
N GLY A 389 25.06 -11.30 -24.31
CA GLY A 389 24.70 -10.52 -25.51
C GLY A 389 23.19 -10.50 -25.78
N LEU A 390 22.51 -11.65 -25.65
CA LEU A 390 21.06 -11.75 -25.74
C LEU A 390 20.36 -10.95 -24.65
N LYS A 391 20.88 -10.96 -23.42
CA LYS A 391 20.31 -10.21 -22.31
C LYS A 391 20.42 -8.70 -22.50
N ILE A 392 21.55 -8.23 -23.04
CA ILE A 392 21.73 -6.83 -23.47
C ILE A 392 20.72 -6.49 -24.58
N ALA A 393 20.62 -7.31 -25.61
CA ALA A 393 19.68 -7.10 -26.71
C ALA A 393 18.21 -7.10 -26.23
N VAL A 394 17.85 -7.96 -25.28
CA VAL A 394 16.52 -7.96 -24.64
C VAL A 394 16.27 -6.65 -23.91
N ASN A 395 17.26 -6.15 -23.15
CA ASN A 395 17.13 -4.85 -22.48
C ASN A 395 16.97 -3.70 -23.48
N GLU A 396 17.75 -3.70 -24.58
CA GLU A 396 17.59 -2.70 -25.65
C GLU A 396 16.19 -2.74 -26.28
N VAL A 397 15.62 -3.93 -26.47
CA VAL A 397 14.23 -4.09 -26.97
C VAL A 397 13.21 -3.59 -25.94
N VAL A 398 13.44 -3.81 -24.65
CA VAL A 398 12.59 -3.28 -23.58
C VAL A 398 12.64 -1.75 -23.56
N ASP A 399 13.84 -1.16 -23.60
CA ASP A 399 14.04 0.29 -23.64
C ASP A 399 13.38 0.90 -24.89
N ALA A 400 13.57 0.28 -26.06
CA ALA A 400 12.93 0.72 -27.30
C ALA A 400 11.40 0.66 -27.22
N ARG A 401 10.84 -0.39 -26.58
CA ARG A 401 9.39 -0.50 -26.34
C ARG A 401 8.88 0.61 -25.41
N GLU A 402 9.62 0.94 -24.36
CA GLU A 402 9.26 2.04 -23.46
C GLU A 402 9.28 3.39 -24.19
N GLN A 403 10.29 3.64 -25.03
CA GLN A 403 10.35 4.84 -25.89
C GLN A 403 9.15 4.90 -26.84
N LEU A 404 8.79 3.77 -27.48
CA LEU A 404 7.64 3.69 -28.38
C LEU A 404 6.33 3.98 -27.65
N HIS A 405 6.14 3.44 -26.44
CA HIS A 405 4.98 3.72 -25.60
C HIS A 405 4.90 5.22 -25.23
N ALA A 406 6.02 5.83 -24.88
CA ALA A 406 6.08 7.26 -24.59
C ALA A 406 5.78 8.13 -25.82
N GLU A 407 6.09 7.65 -27.02
CA GLU A 407 5.77 8.32 -28.28
C GLU A 407 4.29 8.15 -28.67
N ILE A 408 3.72 6.96 -28.47
CA ILE A 408 2.27 6.72 -28.61
C ILE A 408 1.48 7.66 -27.69
N ALA A 409 1.85 7.76 -26.41
CA ALA A 409 1.19 8.66 -25.47
C ALA A 409 1.28 10.13 -25.89
N ARG A 410 2.42 10.56 -26.46
CA ARG A 410 2.59 11.90 -27.02
C ARG A 410 1.69 12.14 -28.24
N MET A 411 1.58 11.15 -29.14
CA MET A 411 0.70 11.24 -30.30
C MET A 411 -0.78 11.26 -29.91
N GLU A 412 -1.19 10.47 -28.91
CA GLU A 412 -2.56 10.47 -28.38
C GLU A 412 -2.93 11.83 -27.78
N ALA A 413 -2.07 12.41 -26.95
CA ALA A 413 -2.26 13.76 -26.40
C ALA A 413 -2.38 14.82 -27.52
N ARG A 414 -1.56 14.71 -28.57
CA ARG A 414 -1.63 15.62 -29.72
C ARG A 414 -2.92 15.45 -30.52
N LEU A 415 -3.41 14.22 -30.67
CA LEU A 415 -4.68 13.94 -31.34
C LEU A 415 -5.87 14.51 -30.56
N GLU A 416 -5.85 14.41 -29.22
CA GLU A 416 -6.87 15.00 -28.35
C GLU A 416 -6.90 16.53 -28.49
N GLU A 417 -5.72 17.18 -28.48
CA GLU A 417 -5.60 18.62 -28.70
C GLU A 417 -6.16 19.05 -30.07
N LEU A 418 -5.79 18.34 -31.14
CA LEU A 418 -6.30 18.63 -32.49
C LEU A 418 -7.81 18.41 -32.60
N THR A 419 -8.35 17.41 -31.90
CA THR A 419 -9.79 17.15 -31.83
C THR A 419 -10.50 18.31 -31.15
N ALA A 420 -10.00 18.78 -30.01
CA ALA A 420 -10.52 19.95 -29.31
C ALA A 420 -10.47 21.22 -30.19
N GLN A 421 -9.37 21.44 -30.93
CA GLN A 421 -9.26 22.57 -31.86
C GLN A 421 -10.26 22.49 -33.02
N ARG A 422 -10.47 21.29 -33.58
CA ARG A 422 -11.46 21.06 -34.65
C ARG A 422 -12.87 21.35 -34.15
N ASP A 423 -13.22 20.86 -32.96
CA ASP A 423 -14.55 21.02 -32.39
C ASP A 423 -14.82 22.50 -32.04
N HIS A 424 -13.81 23.21 -31.52
CA HIS A 424 -13.88 24.67 -31.32
C HIS A 424 -14.08 25.44 -32.63
N ARG A 425 -13.35 25.09 -33.71
CA ARG A 425 -13.55 25.72 -35.03
C ARG A 425 -14.95 25.46 -35.59
N ARG A 426 -15.50 24.27 -35.36
CA ARG A 426 -16.87 23.93 -35.76
C ARG A 426 -17.88 24.79 -35.02
N GLU A 427 -17.72 24.98 -33.72
CA GLU A 427 -18.58 25.86 -32.91
C GLU A 427 -18.53 27.31 -33.41
N LEU A 428 -17.34 27.84 -33.68
CA LEU A 428 -17.17 29.19 -34.27
C LEU A 428 -17.86 29.31 -35.63
N TYR A 429 -17.77 28.29 -36.47
CA TYR A 429 -18.45 28.26 -37.77
C TYR A 429 -19.98 28.28 -37.61
N GLU A 430 -20.53 27.47 -36.69
CA GLU A 430 -21.96 27.45 -36.38
C GLU A 430 -22.47 28.80 -35.85
N VAL A 431 -21.70 29.47 -34.98
CA VAL A 431 -22.01 30.83 -34.50
C VAL A 431 -21.97 31.84 -35.65
N THR A 432 -20.94 31.79 -36.49
CA THR A 432 -20.80 32.70 -37.64
C THR A 432 -21.97 32.54 -38.62
N LEU A 433 -22.37 31.29 -38.91
CA LEU A 433 -23.50 30.99 -39.77
C LEU A 433 -24.82 31.56 -39.20
N LYS A 434 -25.05 31.44 -37.88
CA LYS A 434 -26.20 32.04 -37.21
C LYS A 434 -26.22 33.56 -37.33
N VAL A 435 -25.07 34.23 -37.16
CA VAL A 435 -24.94 35.69 -37.30
C VAL A 435 -25.21 36.14 -38.73
N VAL A 436 -24.63 35.48 -39.73
CA VAL A 436 -24.86 35.78 -41.15
C VAL A 436 -26.34 35.62 -41.53
N ASN A 437 -26.99 34.55 -41.05
CA ASN A 437 -28.42 34.34 -41.29
C ASN A 437 -29.27 35.43 -40.64
N ALA A 438 -28.96 35.84 -39.40
CA ALA A 438 -29.67 36.92 -38.72
C ALA A 438 -29.53 38.27 -39.46
N LEU A 439 -28.32 38.63 -39.91
CA LEU A 439 -28.08 39.84 -40.68
C LEU A 439 -28.76 39.81 -42.06
N THR A 440 -28.82 38.64 -42.70
CA THR A 440 -29.51 38.48 -43.98
C THR A 440 -31.02 38.65 -43.83
N LEU A 441 -31.60 38.08 -42.77
CA LEU A 441 -33.02 38.26 -42.42
C LEU A 441 -33.35 39.72 -42.07
N ASP A 442 -32.49 40.39 -41.29
CA ASP A 442 -32.65 41.80 -40.95
C ASP A 442 -32.61 42.69 -42.20
N ARG A 443 -31.67 42.44 -43.11
CA ARG A 443 -31.59 43.14 -44.40
C ARG A 443 -32.83 42.92 -45.26
N LEU A 444 -33.36 41.70 -45.32
CA LEU A 444 -34.60 41.41 -46.05
C LEU A 444 -35.81 42.12 -45.44
N ALA A 445 -35.86 42.28 -44.11
CA ALA A 445 -36.92 43.02 -43.43
C ALA A 445 -36.86 44.54 -43.71
N HIS A 446 -35.67 45.08 -44.01
CA HIS A 446 -35.44 46.52 -44.22
C HIS A 446 -35.22 46.90 -45.69
N THR A 447 -35.33 45.96 -46.63
CA THR A 447 -35.25 46.27 -48.06
C THR A 447 -36.60 46.83 -48.49
N PRO A 448 -36.69 48.11 -48.91
CA PRO A 448 -37.96 48.68 -49.35
C PRO A 448 -38.47 47.90 -50.57
N PRO A 449 -39.79 47.66 -50.67
CA PRO A 449 -40.35 46.94 -51.80
C PRO A 449 -39.93 47.65 -53.09
N PRO A 450 -39.60 46.88 -54.16
CA PRO A 450 -39.20 47.48 -55.42
C PRO A 450 -40.28 48.45 -55.88
N GLN A 451 -39.89 49.71 -56.10
CA GLN A 451 -40.78 50.69 -56.71
C GLN A 451 -41.11 50.19 -58.11
N LEU A 452 -42.37 49.76 -58.28
CA LEU A 452 -42.94 49.41 -59.57
C LEU A 452 -42.83 50.63 -60.49
N LEU A 453 -41.98 50.52 -61.51
CA LEU A 453 -41.96 51.40 -62.67
C LEU A 453 -42.74 50.75 -63.81
#